data_AF-A0AAP8G0H6-F1
#
_entry.id   AF-A0AAP8G0H6-F1
#
_cell.length_a   1.000
_cell.length_b   1.000
_cell.length_c   1.000
_cell.angle_alpha   90.00
_cell.angle_beta   90.00
_cell.angle_gamma   90.00
#
_symmetry.space_group_name_H-M   'P 1'
#
loop_
_entity.id
_entity.type
_entity.pdbx_description
1 polymer ?
#
loop_
_entity_poly.entity_id
_entity_poly.type
_entity_poly.pdbx_seq_one_letter_code
_entity_poly.pdbx_strand_id
1 'polypeptide(L)'
;MQIIADKYNEQLFGFPNVLTMTHNQKMKIGQYLASGYVTSAEVLNMIERIPKDSTSPLAYLLKSLENLKQERLYEQKSIAHLNAENYYSMKKEGDENV
;
A
#
# COMPACT_ATOMS: atom_id res chain seq x y z
N MET A 1 -10.09 2.67 11.87
CA MET A 1 -10.93 2.21 10.74
C MET A 1 -12.08 3.15 10.40
N GLN A 2 -12.80 3.71 11.37
CA GLN A 2 -13.96 4.58 11.09
C GLN A 2 -13.60 5.82 10.25
N ILE A 3 -12.50 6.52 10.59
CA ILE A 3 -12.01 7.70 9.84
C ILE A 3 -11.79 7.42 8.35
N ILE A 4 -11.23 6.27 7.99
CA ILE A 4 -11.02 5.88 6.59
C ILE A 4 -12.35 5.65 5.87
N ALA A 5 -13.31 5.03 6.55
CA ALA A 5 -14.65 4.82 6.01
C ALA A 5 -15.39 6.15 5.81
N ASP A 6 -15.28 7.06 6.77
CA ASP A 6 -15.92 8.38 6.72
C ASP A 6 -15.34 9.19 5.55
N LYS A 7 -14.01 9.25 5.43
CA LYS A 7 -13.34 9.93 4.32
C LYS A 7 -13.69 9.32 2.96
N TYR A 8 -13.76 8.00 2.87
CA TYR A 8 -14.17 7.31 1.64
C TYR A 8 -15.61 7.65 1.25
N ASN A 9 -16.53 7.64 2.21
CA ASN A 9 -17.93 7.97 1.96
C ASN A 9 -18.10 9.46 1.58
N GLU A 10 -17.36 10.36 2.24
CA GLU A 10 -17.35 11.80 1.93
C GLU A 10 -16.84 12.05 0.50
N GLN A 11 -15.73 11.44 0.12
CA GLN A 11 -15.17 11.56 -1.24
C GLN A 11 -16.14 11.09 -2.32
N LEU A 12 -16.95 10.08 -1.99
CA LEU A 12 -17.89 9.47 -2.92
C LEU A 12 -19.32 9.98 -2.78
N PHE A 13 -19.51 11.04 -2.00
CA PHE A 13 -20.79 11.72 -1.89
C PHE A 13 -21.23 12.22 -3.28
N GLY A 14 -22.34 11.69 -3.79
CA GLY A 14 -22.85 11.99 -5.14
C GLY A 14 -22.52 10.95 -6.22
N PHE A 15 -21.77 9.89 -5.91
CA PHE A 15 -21.60 8.76 -6.84
C PHE A 15 -22.90 7.92 -6.88
N PRO A 16 -23.42 7.59 -8.07
CA PRO A 16 -24.57 6.71 -8.18
C PRO A 16 -24.22 5.33 -7.59
N ASN A 17 -25.08 4.85 -6.68
CA ASN A 17 -24.97 3.53 -6.04
C ASN A 17 -23.85 3.34 -5.00
N VAL A 18 -23.16 4.41 -4.58
CA VAL A 18 -22.21 4.34 -3.45
C VAL A 18 -22.84 4.97 -2.21
N LEU A 19 -23.50 4.15 -1.39
CA LEU A 19 -24.16 4.60 -0.17
C LEU A 19 -23.19 4.70 1.01
N THR A 20 -22.46 3.62 1.29
CA THR A 20 -21.47 3.54 2.37
C THR A 20 -20.49 2.40 2.13
N MET A 21 -19.28 2.52 2.65
CA MET A 21 -18.31 1.44 2.66
C MET A 21 -18.80 0.27 3.54
N THR A 22 -18.97 -0.90 2.93
CA THR A 22 -19.42 -2.12 3.60
C THR A 22 -18.37 -2.68 4.55
N HIS A 23 -18.78 -3.56 5.47
CA HIS A 23 -17.86 -4.26 6.37
C HIS A 23 -16.76 -5.02 5.62
N ASN A 24 -17.11 -5.75 4.55
CA ASN A 24 -16.14 -6.50 3.75
C ASN A 24 -15.08 -5.56 3.13
N GLN A 25 -15.51 -4.42 2.58
CA GLN A 25 -14.61 -3.41 2.03
C GLN A 25 -13.68 -2.82 3.09
N LYS A 26 -14.20 -2.53 4.30
CA LYS A 26 -13.39 -2.11 5.45
C LYS A 26 -12.32 -3.16 5.79
N MET A 27 -12.69 -4.44 5.80
CA MET A 27 -11.75 -5.52 6.11
C MET A 27 -10.65 -5.66 5.06
N LYS A 28 -10.97 -5.52 3.76
CA LYS A 28 -9.96 -5.53 2.70
C LYS A 28 -8.93 -4.42 2.86
N ILE A 29 -9.37 -3.19 3.13
CA ILE A 29 -8.44 -2.08 3.40
C ILE A 29 -7.66 -2.32 4.70
N GLY A 30 -8.32 -2.88 5.72
CA GLY A 30 -7.69 -3.26 6.99
C GLY A 30 -6.54 -4.26 6.81
N GLN A 31 -6.63 -5.19 5.87
CA GLN A 31 -5.55 -6.14 5.55
C GLN A 31 -4.29 -5.44 5.01
N TYR A 32 -4.45 -4.36 4.23
CA TYR A 32 -3.30 -3.56 3.78
C TYR A 32 -2.61 -2.85 4.93
N LEU A 33 -3.38 -2.26 5.86
CA LEU A 33 -2.83 -1.65 7.07
C LEU A 33 -2.12 -2.68 7.96
N ALA A 34 -2.74 -3.84 8.17
CA ALA A 34 -2.17 -4.92 8.97
C ALA A 34 -0.88 -5.50 8.36
N SER A 35 -0.68 -5.35 7.04
CA SER A 35 0.55 -5.81 6.37
C SER A 35 1.79 -5.00 6.74
N GLY A 36 1.63 -3.81 7.34
CA GLY A 36 2.75 -2.90 7.68
C GLY A 36 3.35 -2.17 6.47
N TYR A 37 2.95 -2.52 5.24
CA TYR A 37 3.42 -1.88 4.02
C TYR A 37 2.62 -0.65 3.62
N VAL A 38 1.53 -0.33 4.32
CA VAL A 38 0.70 0.84 4.04
C VAL A 38 0.27 1.48 5.36
N THR A 39 0.35 2.80 5.42
CA THR A 39 -0.07 3.59 6.59
C THR A 39 -1.48 4.15 6.42
N SER A 40 -2.14 4.47 7.53
CA SER A 40 -3.46 5.11 7.50
C SER A 40 -3.46 6.44 6.74
N ALA A 41 -2.38 7.23 6.85
CA ALA A 41 -2.24 8.50 6.12
C ALA A 41 -2.20 8.29 4.61
N GLU A 42 -1.51 7.25 4.14
CA GLU A 42 -1.45 6.92 2.71
C GLU A 42 -2.79 6.46 2.16
N VAL A 43 -3.54 5.66 2.94
CA VAL A 43 -4.91 5.28 2.57
C VAL A 43 -5.78 6.53 2.39
N LEU A 44 -5.73 7.47 3.35
CA LEU A 44 -6.51 8.71 3.28
C LEU A 44 -6.11 9.55 2.05
N ASN A 45 -4.81 9.70 1.80
CA ASN A 45 -4.30 10.42 0.64
C ASN A 45 -4.71 9.76 -0.69
N MET A 46 -4.74 8.43 -0.75
CA MET A 46 -5.20 7.70 -1.95
C MET A 46 -6.70 7.87 -2.18
N ILE A 47 -7.50 7.92 -1.10
CA ILE A 47 -8.94 8.19 -1.19
C ILE A 47 -9.18 9.57 -1.82
N GLU A 48 -8.46 10.61 -1.37
CA GLU A 48 -8.59 11.97 -1.94
C GLU A 48 -8.24 12.05 -3.43
N ARG A 49 -7.39 11.13 -3.90
CA ARG A 49 -6.94 11.03 -5.30
C ARG A 49 -7.82 10.14 -6.17
N ILE A 50 -8.91 9.57 -5.65
CA ILE A 50 -9.86 8.82 -6.48
C ILE A 50 -10.50 9.77 -7.50
N PRO A 51 -10.45 9.46 -8.81
CA PRO A 51 -11.11 10.26 -9.84
C PRO A 51 -12.63 10.32 -9.64
N LYS A 52 -13.21 11.52 -9.81
CA LYS A 52 -14.67 11.75 -9.64
C LYS A 52 -15.52 11.04 -10.69
N ASP A 53 -14.93 10.71 -11.82
CA ASP A 53 -15.51 9.98 -12.94
C ASP A 53 -15.19 8.47 -12.91
N SER A 54 -14.58 7.98 -11.83
CA SER A 54 -14.22 6.57 -11.70
C SER A 54 -15.45 5.68 -11.76
N THR A 55 -15.44 4.70 -12.65
CA THR A 55 -16.49 3.68 -12.76
C THR A 55 -16.47 2.70 -11.59
N SER A 56 -15.35 2.60 -10.87
CA SER A 56 -15.22 1.77 -9.67
C SER A 56 -14.20 2.37 -8.68
N PRO A 57 -14.63 3.32 -7.83
CA PRO A 57 -13.79 3.96 -6.81
C PRO A 57 -13.04 2.98 -5.91
N LEU A 58 -13.73 1.91 -5.47
CA LEU A 58 -13.12 0.89 -4.61
C LEU A 58 -12.00 0.15 -5.33
N ALA A 59 -12.22 -0.25 -6.60
CA ALA A 59 -11.22 -0.98 -7.36
C ALA A 59 -9.97 -0.13 -7.58
N TYR A 60 -10.16 1.17 -7.87
CA TYR A 60 -9.06 2.13 -7.97
C TYR A 60 -8.25 2.21 -6.67
N LEU A 61 -8.94 2.35 -5.52
CA LEU A 61 -8.29 2.41 -4.22
C LEU A 61 -7.50 1.12 -3.93
N LEU A 62 -8.14 -0.05 -4.06
CA LEU A 62 -7.49 -1.33 -3.81
C LEU A 62 -6.27 -1.55 -4.72
N LYS A 63 -6.36 -1.15 -5.99
CA LYS A 63 -5.24 -1.24 -6.92
C LYS A 63 -4.08 -0.31 -6.53
N SER A 64 -4.39 0.89 -6.07
CA SER A 64 -3.38 1.85 -5.60
C SER A 64 -2.66 1.34 -4.35
N LEU A 65 -3.40 0.75 -3.40
CA LEU A 65 -2.84 0.14 -2.19
C LEU A 65 -1.95 -1.07 -2.52
N GLU A 66 -2.39 -1.92 -3.45
CA GLU A 66 -1.59 -3.06 -3.91
C GLU A 66 -0.29 -2.58 -4.57
N ASN A 67 -0.35 -1.59 -5.45
CA ASN A 67 0.83 -1.06 -6.12
C ASN A 67 1.85 -0.52 -5.10
N LEU A 68 1.42 0.29 -4.13
CA LEU A 68 2.31 0.82 -3.09
C LEU A 68 2.98 -0.31 -2.27
N LYS A 69 2.21 -1.34 -1.92
CA LYS A 69 2.75 -2.51 -1.23
C LYS A 69 3.79 -3.22 -2.08
N GLN A 70 3.53 -3.42 -3.37
CA GLN A 70 4.47 -4.06 -4.29
C GLN A 70 5.76 -3.25 -4.46
N GLU A 71 5.66 -1.93 -4.64
CA GLU A 71 6.81 -1.02 -4.71
C GLU A 71 7.74 -1.20 -3.50
N ARG A 72 7.19 -1.19 -2.29
CA ARG A 72 7.95 -1.39 -1.05
C ARG A 72 8.57 -2.79 -0.92
N LEU A 73 7.86 -3.82 -1.39
CA LEU A 73 8.41 -5.19 -1.42
C LEU A 73 9.61 -5.28 -2.36
N TYR A 74 9.55 -4.63 -3.52
CA TYR A 74 10.67 -4.57 -4.46
C TYR A 74 11.87 -3.82 -3.87
N GLU A 75 11.64 -2.69 -3.20
CA GLU A 75 12.70 -1.93 -2.51
C GLU A 75 13.39 -2.79 -1.44
N GLN A 76 12.62 -3.44 -0.57
CA GLN A 76 13.16 -4.32 0.47
C GLN A 76 13.97 -5.47 -0.13
N LYS A 77 13.48 -6.09 -1.21
CA LYS A 77 14.20 -7.16 -1.91
C LYS A 77 15.51 -6.65 -2.50
N SER A 78 15.52 -5.47 -3.10
CA SER A 78 16.73 -4.85 -3.65
C SER A 78 17.76 -4.58 -2.56
N ILE A 79 17.35 -4.03 -1.42
CA ILE A 79 18.24 -3.76 -0.28
C ILE A 79 18.81 -5.05 0.28
N ALA A 80 17.98 -6.08 0.46
CA ALA A 80 18.44 -7.39 0.95
C ALA A 80 19.47 -8.01 -0.01
N HIS A 81 19.27 -7.86 -1.32
CA HIS A 81 20.21 -8.34 -2.32
C HIS A 81 21.56 -7.62 -2.22
N LEU A 82 21.56 -6.28 -2.21
CA LEU A 82 22.77 -5.47 -2.05
C LEU A 82 23.52 -5.79 -0.73
N ASN A 83 22.79 -5.97 0.36
CA ASN A 83 23.38 -6.32 1.65
C ASN A 83 24.06 -7.70 1.61
N ALA A 84 23.45 -8.67 0.92
CA ALA A 84 24.04 -9.99 0.74
C ALA A 84 25.32 -9.92 -0.12
N GLU A 85 25.28 -9.20 -1.26
CA GLU A 85 26.45 -8.99 -2.11
C GLU A 85 27.62 -8.34 -1.36
N ASN A 86 27.33 -7.31 -0.56
CA ASN A 86 28.34 -6.65 0.28
C ASN A 86 28.93 -7.60 1.32
N TYR A 87 28.08 -8.38 2.01
CA TYR A 87 28.53 -9.35 3.01
C TYR A 87 29.48 -10.40 2.42
N TYR A 88 29.13 -10.97 1.26
CA TYR A 88 29.97 -11.98 0.61
C TYR A 88 31.25 -11.39 0.01
N SER A 89 31.21 -10.17 -0.52
CA SER A 89 32.40 -9.49 -1.05
C SER A 89 33.40 -9.17 0.06
N MET A 90 32.94 -8.62 1.19
CA MET A 90 33.79 -8.36 2.37
C MET A 90 34.39 -9.64 2.95
N LYS A 91 33.62 -10.72 3.00
CA LYS A 91 34.12 -12.02 3.48
C LYS A 91 35.24 -12.55 2.60
N LYS A 92 35.08 -12.46 1.28
CA LYS A 92 36.08 -12.91 0.31
C LYS A 92 37.39 -12.11 0.41
N GLU A 93 37.31 -10.79 0.56
CA GLU A 93 38.49 -9.95 0.78
C GLU A 93 39.18 -10.27 2.13
N GLY A 94 38.43 -10.59 3.17
CA GLY A 94 38.98 -11.03 4.45
C GLY A 94 39.71 -12.37 4.37
N ASP A 95 39.20 -13.32 3.57
CA ASP A 95 39.80 -14.64 3.36
C ASP A 95 41.04 -14.60 2.43
N GLU A 96 41.15 -13.60 1.53
CA GLU A 96 42.30 -13.42 0.63
C GLU A 96 43.47 -12.64 1.26
N ASN A 97 43.23 -11.93 2.38
CA ASN A 97 44.23 -11.14 3.10
C ASN A 97 44.83 -11.85 4.34
N VAL A 98 44.58 -13.15 4.51
CA VAL A 98 45.10 -14.02 5.60
C VAL A 98 45.95 -15.13 5.00
#